data_AF-G3I130-F1
#
_entry.id   AF-G3I130-F1
#
_cell.length_a   1.000
_cell.length_b   1.000
_cell.length_c   1.000
_cell.angle_alpha   90.00
_cell.angle_beta   90.00
_cell.angle_gamma   90.00
#
_symmetry.space_group_name_H-M   'P 1'
#
loop_
_entity.id
_entity.type
_entity.pdbx_description
1 polymer ?
#
loop_
_entity_poly.entity_id
_entity_poly.type
_entity_poly.pdbx_seq_one_letter_code
_entity_poly.pdbx_strand_id
1 'polypeptide(L)'
;MKRTWAGQGASLKLGDLMVLLGAVGACEYSGCSPQFCHANGLRYKAMLEIRRLRGQLTTAVNAVCPEAGLFLDPKMQPPTESQVTYLRQIMAAGLGDHLARRVQNEDLLDPKWKNAYKTPLLDDPVFIHPSSVLFRELPEFVVYQEIVETTKMYMKGVSTVEIQWIPSLLPSYCQFDAPLEEPAPSYCPESGRVLCHRASVFYRVGWPLPAIQVDFPEGIDRYKYFARFLLEGQVFCKLVSFKSCLLSSPSTMLKTWARLQPRTESLLKALVAEKADSRDALLAAWKKNPRYLLAEYCEWLPKAMHTDVEKSWPPITDC
;
A
#
# COMPACT_ATOMS: atom_id res chain seq x y z
N MET A 1 -25.72 -22.87 0.54
CA MET A 1 -25.63 -21.92 1.67
C MET A 1 -24.30 -21.17 1.72
N LYS A 2 -23.13 -21.83 1.85
CA LYS A 2 -21.83 -21.12 1.81
C LYS A 2 -21.65 -20.21 0.58
N ARG A 3 -21.99 -20.71 -0.61
CA ARG A 3 -21.98 -19.92 -1.85
C ARG A 3 -22.96 -18.74 -1.83
N THR A 4 -24.08 -18.88 -1.11
CA THR A 4 -25.07 -17.81 -0.95
C THR A 4 -24.48 -16.65 -0.13
N TRP A 5 -23.75 -16.94 0.94
CA TRP A 5 -23.06 -15.92 1.74
C TRP A 5 -21.87 -15.30 1.03
N ALA A 6 -21.14 -16.07 0.23
CA ALA A 6 -20.07 -15.53 -0.62
C ALA A 6 -20.59 -14.58 -1.71
N GLY A 7 -21.82 -14.76 -2.17
CA GLY A 7 -22.40 -13.96 -3.25
C GLY A 7 -21.72 -14.23 -4.60
N GLN A 8 -21.76 -13.23 -5.48
CA GLN A 8 -21.16 -13.24 -6.82
C GLN A 8 -20.32 -11.98 -7.03
N GLY A 9 -19.57 -11.91 -8.13
CA GLY A 9 -18.78 -10.71 -8.49
C GLY A 9 -17.75 -10.34 -7.42
N ALA A 10 -17.73 -9.07 -7.02
CA ALA A 10 -16.78 -8.55 -6.02
C ALA A 10 -16.89 -9.26 -4.66
N SER A 11 -18.10 -9.67 -4.27
CA SER A 11 -18.36 -10.42 -3.04
C SER A 11 -17.64 -11.79 -3.04
N LEU A 12 -17.77 -12.52 -4.16
CA LEU A 12 -17.14 -13.83 -4.32
C LEU A 12 -15.61 -13.75 -4.28
N LYS A 13 -15.03 -12.64 -4.74
CA LYS A 13 -13.57 -12.42 -4.69
C LYS A 13 -13.01 -12.39 -3.26
N LEU A 14 -13.80 -12.03 -2.25
CA LEU A 14 -13.37 -12.13 -0.84
C LEU A 14 -13.42 -13.59 -0.32
N GLY A 15 -13.97 -14.50 -1.13
CA GLY A 15 -13.79 -15.94 -1.00
C GLY A 15 -14.35 -16.50 0.29
N ASP A 16 -13.58 -17.37 0.94
CA ASP A 16 -13.99 -18.02 2.18
C ASP A 16 -14.16 -17.01 3.33
N LEU A 17 -13.44 -15.88 3.29
CA LEU A 17 -13.57 -14.82 4.29
C LEU A 17 -14.93 -14.14 4.22
N MET A 18 -15.50 -14.00 3.01
CA MET A 18 -16.87 -13.51 2.84
C MET A 18 -17.91 -14.51 3.37
N VAL A 19 -17.64 -15.82 3.22
CA VAL A 19 -18.49 -16.87 3.81
C VAL A 19 -18.54 -16.74 5.32
N LEU A 20 -17.40 -16.48 5.97
CA LEU A 20 -17.34 -16.26 7.42
C LEU A 20 -18.11 -14.99 7.81
N LEU A 21 -17.90 -13.89 7.10
CA LEU A 21 -18.61 -12.63 7.36
C LEU A 21 -20.12 -12.78 7.21
N GLY A 22 -20.59 -13.39 6.12
CA GLY A 22 -22.00 -13.63 5.87
C GLY A 22 -22.63 -14.63 6.85
N ALA A 23 -21.90 -15.66 7.27
CA ALA A 23 -22.37 -16.60 8.29
C ALA A 23 -22.59 -15.91 9.64
N VAL A 24 -21.65 -15.06 10.05
CA VAL A 24 -21.75 -14.27 11.28
C VAL A 24 -22.89 -13.26 11.18
N GLY A 25 -22.95 -12.48 10.10
CA GLY A 25 -24.01 -11.49 9.88
C GLY A 25 -25.41 -12.11 9.88
N ALA A 26 -25.61 -13.21 9.14
CA ALA A 26 -26.90 -13.90 9.09
C ALA A 26 -27.30 -14.50 10.45
N CYS A 27 -26.34 -15.07 11.18
CA CYS A 27 -26.59 -15.60 12.51
C CYS A 27 -26.99 -14.50 13.49
N GLU A 28 -26.27 -13.38 13.51
CA GLU A 28 -26.59 -12.22 14.35
C GLU A 28 -27.95 -11.62 14.01
N TYR A 29 -28.26 -11.48 12.71
CA TYR A 29 -29.56 -10.98 12.24
C TYR A 29 -30.72 -11.84 12.74
N SER A 30 -30.54 -13.16 12.80
CA SER A 30 -31.52 -14.11 13.36
C SER A 30 -31.60 -14.14 14.89
N GLY A 31 -30.89 -13.23 15.58
CA GLY A 31 -30.78 -13.21 17.04
C GLY A 31 -29.76 -14.20 17.63
N CYS A 32 -28.94 -14.85 16.81
CA CYS A 32 -28.06 -15.96 17.16
C CYS A 32 -28.85 -17.10 17.83
N SER A 33 -29.86 -17.61 17.12
CA SER A 33 -30.70 -18.70 17.64
C SER A 33 -30.05 -20.08 17.43
N PRO A 34 -30.22 -21.02 18.38
CA PRO A 34 -29.78 -22.40 18.20
C PRO A 34 -30.41 -23.06 16.97
N GLN A 35 -31.68 -22.76 16.68
CA GLN A 35 -32.40 -23.30 15.52
C GLN A 35 -31.77 -22.84 14.21
N PHE A 36 -31.42 -21.56 14.09
CA PHE A 36 -30.69 -21.06 12.92
C PHE A 36 -29.34 -21.75 12.78
N CYS A 37 -28.57 -21.86 13.87
CA CYS A 37 -27.26 -22.51 13.82
C CYS A 37 -27.37 -23.96 13.32
N HIS A 38 -28.31 -24.74 13.87
CA HIS A 38 -28.54 -26.11 13.45
C HIS A 38 -28.97 -26.19 11.96
N ALA A 39 -29.94 -25.38 11.55
CA ALA A 39 -30.45 -25.38 10.17
C ALA A 39 -29.39 -24.99 9.13
N ASN A 40 -28.42 -24.15 9.51
CA ASN A 40 -27.37 -23.65 8.62
C ASN A 40 -26.02 -24.38 8.79
N GLY A 41 -25.96 -25.44 9.61
CA GLY A 41 -24.73 -26.20 9.86
C GLY A 41 -23.64 -25.41 10.60
N LEU A 42 -24.02 -24.40 11.40
CA LEU A 42 -23.13 -23.61 12.24
C LEU A 42 -23.07 -24.19 13.66
N ARG A 43 -21.91 -24.05 14.31
CA ARG A 43 -21.72 -24.45 15.71
C ARG A 43 -22.21 -23.34 16.64
N TYR A 44 -23.33 -23.56 17.34
CA TYR A 44 -23.94 -22.56 18.22
C TYR A 44 -22.97 -21.99 19.27
N LYS A 45 -22.18 -22.85 19.95
CA LYS A 45 -21.18 -22.40 20.93
C LYS A 45 -20.12 -21.47 20.31
N ALA A 46 -19.66 -21.78 19.09
CA ALA A 46 -18.69 -20.94 18.38
C ALA A 46 -19.30 -19.58 18.02
N MET A 47 -20.57 -19.53 17.60
CA MET A 47 -21.25 -18.26 17.30
C MET A 47 -21.38 -17.36 18.54
N LEU A 48 -21.66 -17.95 19.72
CA LEU A 48 -21.67 -17.20 20.98
C LEU A 48 -20.28 -16.65 21.35
N GLU A 49 -19.23 -17.43 21.15
CA GLU A 49 -17.86 -16.99 21.37
C GLU A 49 -17.46 -15.88 20.39
N ILE A 50 -17.81 -16.01 19.10
CA ILE A 50 -17.58 -14.96 18.09
C ILE A 50 -18.27 -13.66 18.50
N ARG A 51 -19.52 -13.70 18.98
CA ARG A 51 -20.24 -12.51 19.46
C ARG A 51 -19.48 -11.82 20.61
N ARG A 52 -19.01 -12.59 21.60
CA ARG A 52 -18.24 -12.06 22.74
C ARG A 52 -16.90 -11.46 22.29
N LEU A 53 -16.17 -12.18 21.44
CA LEU A 53 -14.88 -11.73 20.92
C LEU A 53 -15.02 -10.44 20.10
N ARG A 54 -16.05 -10.34 19.26
CA ARG A 54 -16.35 -9.10 18.54
C ARG A 54 -16.54 -7.92 19.50
N GLY A 55 -17.22 -8.13 20.62
CA GLY A 55 -17.43 -7.08 21.63
C GLY A 55 -16.12 -6.62 22.24
N GLN A 56 -15.26 -7.56 22.63
CA GLN A 56 -13.94 -7.27 23.17
C GLN A 56 -13.06 -6.51 22.17
N LEU A 57 -13.04 -6.95 20.90
CA LEU A 57 -12.28 -6.28 19.84
C LEU A 57 -12.80 -4.87 19.56
N THR A 58 -14.12 -4.67 19.54
CA THR A 58 -14.71 -3.32 19.37
C THR A 58 -14.30 -2.38 20.51
N THR A 59 -14.36 -2.85 21.76
CA THR A 59 -13.89 -2.05 22.91
C THR A 59 -12.40 -1.73 22.83
N ALA A 60 -11.57 -2.71 22.45
CA ALA A 60 -10.13 -2.51 22.32
C ALA A 60 -9.78 -1.50 21.22
N VAL A 61 -10.46 -1.55 20.07
CA VAL A 61 -10.24 -0.58 18.98
C VAL A 61 -10.66 0.83 19.39
N ASN A 62 -11.82 0.98 20.06
CA ASN A 62 -12.25 2.29 20.56
C ASN A 62 -11.30 2.89 21.61
N ALA A 63 -10.56 2.05 22.35
CA ALA A 63 -9.56 2.55 23.30
C ALA A 63 -8.33 3.16 22.58
N VAL A 64 -8.01 2.69 21.38
CA VAL A 64 -6.91 3.21 20.55
C VAL A 64 -7.35 4.37 19.66
N CYS A 65 -8.58 4.31 19.14
CA CYS A 65 -9.16 5.27 18.20
C CYS A 65 -10.59 5.61 18.64
N PRO A 66 -10.78 6.45 19.68
CA PRO A 66 -12.10 6.77 20.21
C PRO A 66 -12.97 7.53 19.19
N GLU A 67 -12.36 8.28 18.27
CA GLU A 67 -13.02 8.99 17.18
C GLU A 67 -13.72 8.07 16.17
N ALA A 68 -13.34 6.78 16.11
CA ALA A 68 -14.01 5.81 15.25
C ALA A 68 -15.43 5.47 15.73
N GLY A 69 -15.73 5.68 17.03
CA GLY A 69 -17.08 5.53 17.58
C GLY A 69 -17.75 4.18 17.31
N LEU A 70 -16.98 3.09 17.29
CA LEU A 70 -17.47 1.79 16.85
C LEU A 70 -18.43 1.18 17.87
N PHE A 71 -19.47 0.52 17.39
CA PHE A 71 -20.38 -0.27 18.23
C PHE A 71 -20.78 -1.55 17.51
N LEU A 72 -21.21 -2.55 18.29
CA LEU A 72 -21.74 -3.78 17.72
C LEU A 72 -23.21 -3.60 17.36
N ASP A 73 -23.47 -3.45 16.06
CA ASP A 73 -24.82 -3.59 15.51
C ASP A 73 -25.13 -5.09 15.25
N PRO A 74 -26.14 -5.69 15.91
CA PRO A 74 -26.58 -7.05 15.60
C PRO A 74 -27.21 -7.18 14.21
N LYS A 75 -27.66 -6.07 13.61
CA LYS A 75 -28.33 -6.02 12.31
C LYS A 75 -27.51 -5.27 11.25
N MET A 76 -26.18 -5.44 11.29
CA MET A 76 -25.30 -4.92 10.24
C MET A 76 -25.82 -5.33 8.86
N GLN A 77 -25.90 -4.35 7.97
CA GLN A 77 -26.25 -4.59 6.58
C GLN A 77 -25.13 -5.39 5.89
N PRO A 78 -25.47 -6.19 4.87
CA PRO A 78 -24.46 -6.79 4.00
C PRO A 78 -23.53 -5.70 3.43
N PRO A 79 -22.21 -5.95 3.33
CA PRO A 79 -21.27 -4.96 2.84
C PRO A 79 -21.50 -4.65 1.36
N THR A 80 -21.24 -3.40 0.96
CA THR A 80 -21.23 -3.00 -0.45
C THR A 80 -20.02 -3.60 -1.19
N GLU A 81 -20.06 -3.61 -2.52
CA GLU A 81 -18.94 -4.13 -3.32
C GLU A 81 -17.61 -3.39 -3.08
N SER A 82 -17.68 -2.08 -2.83
CA SER A 82 -16.51 -1.26 -2.47
C SER A 82 -15.96 -1.66 -1.10
N GLN A 83 -16.82 -1.82 -0.09
CA GLN A 83 -16.42 -2.30 1.24
C GLN A 83 -15.78 -3.69 1.17
N VAL A 84 -16.34 -4.60 0.38
CA VAL A 84 -15.74 -5.93 0.18
C VAL A 84 -14.36 -5.83 -0.46
N THR A 85 -14.17 -4.92 -1.42
CA THR A 85 -12.86 -4.70 -2.04
C THR A 85 -11.83 -4.16 -1.04
N TYR A 86 -12.21 -3.21 -0.18
CA TYR A 86 -11.34 -2.74 0.90
C TYR A 86 -11.04 -3.84 1.93
N LEU A 87 -12.02 -4.68 2.29
CA LEU A 87 -11.79 -5.83 3.14
C LEU A 87 -10.77 -6.80 2.52
N ARG A 88 -10.82 -7.04 1.20
CA ARG A 88 -9.80 -7.86 0.53
C ARG A 88 -8.40 -7.27 0.66
N GLN A 89 -8.25 -5.96 0.52
CA GLN A 89 -6.96 -5.29 0.68
C GLN A 89 -6.44 -5.42 2.13
N ILE A 90 -7.30 -5.19 3.13
CA ILE A 90 -6.94 -5.36 4.55
C ILE A 90 -6.49 -6.80 4.83
N MET A 91 -7.24 -7.78 4.34
CA MET A 91 -6.90 -9.20 4.53
C MET A 91 -5.63 -9.59 3.79
N ALA A 92 -5.40 -9.06 2.58
CA ALA A 92 -4.17 -9.30 1.83
C ALA A 92 -2.94 -8.74 2.54
N ALA A 93 -3.04 -7.54 3.12
CA ALA A 93 -1.96 -6.93 3.91
C ALA A 93 -1.65 -7.73 5.18
N GLY A 94 -2.69 -8.27 5.85
CA GLY A 94 -2.54 -9.08 7.06
C GLY A 94 -2.00 -10.50 6.82
N LEU A 95 -2.10 -11.01 5.59
CA LEU A 95 -1.73 -12.38 5.19
C LEU A 95 -0.60 -12.39 4.15
N GLY A 96 0.31 -11.42 4.22
CA GLY A 96 1.32 -11.18 3.18
C GLY A 96 2.33 -12.32 2.98
N ASP A 97 2.68 -13.02 4.07
CA ASP A 97 3.49 -14.24 4.06
C ASP A 97 2.73 -15.46 3.51
N HIS A 98 1.40 -15.38 3.48
CA HIS A 98 0.50 -16.40 2.96
C HIS A 98 -0.03 -16.07 1.56
N LEU A 99 0.82 -15.50 0.69
CA LEU A 99 0.50 -15.25 -0.71
C LEU A 99 0.84 -16.48 -1.57
N ALA A 100 -0.08 -16.88 -2.44
CA ALA A 100 0.13 -17.95 -3.40
C ALA A 100 -0.29 -17.52 -4.82
N ARG A 101 0.50 -17.95 -5.82
CA ARG A 101 0.21 -17.72 -7.23
C ARG A 101 -0.11 -19.05 -7.91
N ARG A 102 -1.18 -19.05 -8.72
CA ARG A 102 -1.56 -20.18 -9.55
C ARG A 102 -0.44 -20.49 -10.53
N VAL A 103 -0.12 -21.77 -10.65
CA VAL A 103 0.89 -22.24 -11.58
C VAL A 103 0.37 -22.16 -13.02
N GLN A 104 1.21 -21.64 -13.93
CA GLN A 104 0.95 -21.50 -15.35
C GLN A 104 2.09 -22.16 -16.16
N ASN A 105 1.82 -22.55 -17.41
CA ASN A 105 2.81 -23.00 -18.40
C ASN A 105 3.71 -24.17 -17.95
N GLU A 106 5.03 -24.06 -18.12
CA GLU A 106 6.05 -25.15 -18.10
C GLU A 106 5.99 -26.07 -16.88
N ASP A 107 5.58 -25.54 -15.72
CA ASP A 107 5.39 -26.34 -14.51
C ASP A 107 4.23 -27.37 -14.63
N LEU A 108 3.28 -27.16 -15.54
CA LEU A 108 2.18 -28.11 -15.81
C LEU A 108 2.64 -29.39 -16.52
N LEU A 109 3.90 -29.46 -16.96
CA LEU A 109 4.47 -30.69 -17.54
C LEU A 109 4.46 -31.85 -16.54
N ASP A 110 4.59 -31.55 -15.25
CA ASP A 110 4.40 -32.55 -14.19
C ASP A 110 2.92 -32.51 -13.70
N PRO A 111 2.17 -33.63 -13.81
CA PRO A 111 0.76 -33.68 -13.50
C PRO A 111 0.44 -33.29 -12.05
N LYS A 112 1.41 -33.33 -11.13
CA LYS A 112 1.21 -32.89 -9.75
C LYS A 112 0.89 -31.39 -9.65
N TRP A 113 1.30 -30.57 -10.61
CA TRP A 113 1.06 -29.12 -10.60
C TRP A 113 -0.29 -28.71 -11.23
N LYS A 114 -1.08 -29.68 -11.71
CA LYS A 114 -2.39 -29.39 -12.30
C LYS A 114 -3.31 -28.72 -11.27
N ASN A 115 -3.71 -27.47 -11.55
CA ASN A 115 -4.50 -26.60 -10.66
C ASN A 115 -3.83 -26.31 -9.30
N ALA A 116 -2.51 -26.45 -9.23
CA ALA A 116 -1.73 -26.12 -8.04
C ALA A 116 -1.36 -24.63 -8.00
N TYR A 117 -0.93 -24.22 -6.82
CA TYR A 117 -0.37 -22.92 -6.50
C TYR A 117 1.04 -23.10 -5.95
N LYS A 118 1.90 -22.12 -6.20
CA LYS A 118 3.20 -21.96 -5.54
C LYS A 118 3.11 -20.88 -4.47
N THR A 119 3.82 -21.07 -3.38
CA THR A 119 4.00 -20.12 -2.26
C THR A 119 5.50 -19.99 -2.00
N PRO A 120 6.02 -18.83 -1.55
CA PRO A 120 7.45 -18.66 -1.26
C PRO A 120 7.97 -19.47 -0.07
N LEU A 121 7.07 -20.04 0.74
CA LEU A 121 7.42 -20.77 1.96
C LEU A 121 7.66 -22.26 1.72
N LEU A 122 7.14 -22.83 0.63
CA LEU A 122 7.12 -24.27 0.37
C LEU A 122 7.43 -24.55 -1.10
N ASP A 123 8.24 -25.57 -1.36
CA ASP A 123 8.53 -26.02 -2.73
C ASP A 123 7.42 -26.93 -3.29
N ASP A 124 6.64 -27.56 -2.42
CA ASP A 124 5.55 -28.47 -2.81
C ASP A 124 4.31 -27.73 -3.36
N PRO A 125 3.58 -28.35 -4.31
CA PRO A 125 2.34 -27.79 -4.83
C PRO A 125 1.26 -27.72 -3.75
N VAL A 126 0.65 -26.55 -3.61
CA VAL A 126 -0.47 -26.32 -2.69
C VAL A 126 -1.77 -26.11 -3.47
N PHE A 127 -2.89 -26.58 -2.94
CA PHE A 127 -4.19 -26.54 -3.64
C PHE A 127 -5.23 -25.79 -2.83
N ILE A 128 -6.17 -25.12 -3.50
CA ILE A 128 -7.36 -24.60 -2.83
C ILE A 128 -8.16 -25.79 -2.27
N HIS A 129 -8.55 -25.73 -1.00
CA HIS A 129 -9.32 -26.80 -0.37
C HIS A 129 -10.66 -27.04 -1.11
N PRO A 130 -11.10 -28.29 -1.34
CA PRO A 130 -12.33 -28.59 -2.10
C PRO A 130 -13.61 -27.98 -1.53
N SER A 131 -13.63 -27.66 -0.23
CA SER A 131 -14.77 -27.00 0.42
C SER A 131 -14.80 -25.47 0.25
N SER A 132 -13.75 -24.89 -0.32
CA SER A 132 -13.65 -23.44 -0.54
C SER A 132 -14.62 -23.00 -1.61
N VAL A 133 -15.16 -21.79 -1.48
CA VAL A 133 -16.00 -21.20 -2.53
C VAL A 133 -15.20 -20.84 -3.79
N LEU A 134 -13.88 -20.71 -3.68
CA LEU A 134 -12.98 -20.39 -4.79
C LEU A 134 -12.41 -21.63 -5.51
N PHE A 135 -12.78 -22.84 -5.10
CA PHE A 135 -12.22 -24.09 -5.63
C PHE A 135 -12.37 -24.24 -7.15
N ARG A 136 -13.45 -23.71 -7.74
CA ARG A 136 -13.71 -23.77 -9.19
C ARG A 136 -13.25 -22.52 -9.94
N GLU A 137 -13.11 -21.40 -9.25
CA GLU A 137 -12.72 -20.11 -9.85
C GLU A 137 -11.22 -20.09 -10.18
N LEU A 138 -10.40 -20.72 -9.32
CA LEU A 138 -8.93 -20.81 -9.46
C LEU A 138 -8.27 -19.47 -9.88
N PRO A 139 -8.43 -18.40 -9.08
CA PRO A 139 -7.90 -17.08 -9.38
C PRO A 139 -6.37 -17.08 -9.38
N GLU A 140 -5.76 -16.15 -10.11
CA GLU A 140 -4.30 -16.13 -10.31
C GLU A 140 -3.53 -15.92 -9.00
N PHE A 141 -3.92 -14.95 -8.19
CA PHE A 141 -3.32 -14.69 -6.89
C PHE A 141 -4.36 -14.85 -5.78
N VAL A 142 -3.93 -15.53 -4.71
CA VAL A 142 -4.73 -15.69 -3.49
C VAL A 142 -3.88 -15.48 -2.26
N VAL A 143 -4.54 -15.04 -1.19
CA VAL A 143 -4.04 -15.22 0.17
C VAL A 143 -4.80 -16.34 0.85
N TYR A 144 -4.13 -17.04 1.77
CA TYR A 144 -4.72 -18.11 2.57
C TYR A 144 -4.55 -17.84 4.07
N GLN A 145 -5.48 -18.33 4.88
CA GLN A 145 -5.39 -18.22 6.34
C GLN A 145 -4.36 -19.22 6.89
N GLU A 146 -4.40 -20.46 6.39
CA GLU A 146 -3.52 -21.55 6.82
C GLU A 146 -3.40 -22.61 5.71
N ILE A 147 -2.32 -23.40 5.76
CA ILE A 147 -2.17 -24.63 4.98
C ILE A 147 -2.34 -25.82 5.92
N VAL A 148 -3.16 -26.79 5.52
CA VAL A 148 -3.35 -28.05 6.24
C VAL A 148 -3.00 -29.20 5.31
N GLU A 149 -2.05 -30.02 5.75
CA GLU A 149 -1.69 -31.26 5.05
C GLU A 149 -2.63 -32.40 5.45
N THR A 150 -3.23 -33.04 4.46
CA THR A 150 -4.04 -34.25 4.65
C THR A 150 -3.64 -35.29 3.59
N THR A 151 -4.38 -35.39 2.49
CA THR A 151 -3.98 -36.15 1.30
C THR A 151 -3.10 -35.33 0.36
N LYS A 152 -3.26 -34.00 0.40
CA LYS A 152 -2.43 -32.98 -0.24
C LYS A 152 -2.28 -31.80 0.72
N MET A 153 -1.37 -30.88 0.41
CA MET A 153 -1.34 -29.59 1.09
C MET A 153 -2.48 -28.70 0.59
N TYR A 154 -3.43 -28.38 1.47
CA TYR A 154 -4.60 -27.58 1.13
C TYR A 154 -4.60 -26.22 1.83
N MET A 155 -4.75 -25.16 1.04
CA MET A 155 -5.03 -23.80 1.53
C MET A 155 -6.48 -23.70 1.99
N LYS A 156 -6.67 -23.18 3.21
CA LYS A 156 -7.98 -22.86 3.80
C LYS A 156 -8.09 -21.37 4.10
N GLY A 157 -9.31 -20.84 4.10
CA GLY A 157 -9.56 -19.42 4.30
C GLY A 157 -9.04 -18.57 3.14
N VAL A 158 -9.35 -18.97 1.91
CA VAL A 158 -8.78 -18.40 0.69
C VAL A 158 -9.54 -17.14 0.27
N SER A 159 -8.82 -16.09 -0.11
CA SER A 159 -9.36 -14.85 -0.71
C SER A 159 -8.52 -14.42 -1.91
N THR A 160 -9.12 -13.79 -2.92
CA THR A 160 -8.39 -13.36 -4.12
C THR A 160 -7.64 -12.06 -3.89
N VAL A 161 -6.52 -11.89 -4.58
CA VAL A 161 -5.70 -10.68 -4.59
C VAL A 161 -5.54 -10.17 -6.02
N GLU A 162 -5.69 -8.86 -6.23
CA GLU A 162 -5.36 -8.25 -7.52
C GLU A 162 -3.85 -7.98 -7.56
N ILE A 163 -3.17 -8.33 -8.66
CA ILE A 163 -1.70 -8.32 -8.76
C ILE A 163 -1.09 -6.96 -8.43
N GLN A 164 -1.73 -5.86 -8.85
CA GLN A 164 -1.28 -4.49 -8.60
C GLN A 164 -1.30 -4.09 -7.11
N TRP A 165 -2.00 -4.85 -6.25
CA TRP A 165 -2.02 -4.60 -4.82
C TRP A 165 -0.81 -5.17 -4.10
N ILE A 166 -0.15 -6.19 -4.66
CA ILE A 166 0.97 -6.86 -4.00
C ILE A 166 2.10 -5.87 -3.69
N PRO A 167 2.64 -5.10 -4.64
CA PRO A 167 3.73 -4.18 -4.32
C PRO A 167 3.31 -3.00 -3.44
N SER A 168 2.03 -2.60 -3.44
CA SER A 168 1.56 -1.48 -2.61
C SER A 168 1.22 -1.89 -1.18
N LEU A 169 0.63 -3.08 -0.99
CA LEU A 169 0.25 -3.60 0.33
C LEU A 169 1.36 -4.40 1.00
N LEU A 170 2.22 -5.05 0.22
CA LEU A 170 3.26 -5.97 0.68
C LEU A 170 4.67 -5.54 0.22
N PRO A 171 5.07 -4.26 0.37
CA PRO A 171 6.35 -3.77 -0.14
C PRO A 171 7.56 -4.47 0.50
N SER A 172 7.45 -4.92 1.75
CA SER A 172 8.50 -5.67 2.47
C SER A 172 8.81 -7.04 1.87
N TYR A 173 7.87 -7.60 1.11
CA TYR A 173 8.01 -8.89 0.41
C TYR A 173 8.41 -8.71 -1.07
N CYS A 174 8.57 -7.47 -1.52
CA CYS A 174 8.88 -7.14 -2.90
C CYS A 174 10.31 -6.61 -3.03
N GLN A 175 11.00 -7.05 -4.08
CA GLN A 175 12.29 -6.50 -4.49
C GLN A 175 12.03 -5.55 -5.66
N PHE A 176 12.16 -4.26 -5.42
CA PHE A 176 11.90 -3.23 -6.42
C PHE A 176 13.14 -2.93 -7.25
N ASP A 177 12.97 -2.82 -8.57
CA ASP A 177 14.01 -2.41 -9.50
C ASP A 177 14.27 -0.90 -9.42
N ALA A 178 15.13 -0.37 -10.29
CA ALA A 178 15.37 1.07 -10.37
C ALA A 178 14.06 1.84 -10.71
N PRO A 179 13.93 3.11 -10.26
CA PRO A 179 12.86 4.01 -10.72
C PRO A 179 12.79 4.08 -12.25
N LEU A 180 11.57 3.97 -12.78
CA LEU A 180 11.32 4.14 -14.21
C LEU A 180 11.47 5.61 -14.62
N GLU A 181 11.93 5.82 -15.85
CA GLU A 181 11.96 7.15 -16.47
C GLU A 181 10.56 7.60 -16.90
N GLU A 182 9.72 6.65 -17.33
CA GLU A 182 8.33 6.87 -17.72
C GLU A 182 7.41 5.91 -16.94
N PRO A 183 6.41 6.41 -16.19
CA PRO A 183 6.15 7.83 -15.91
C PRO A 183 7.26 8.46 -15.06
N ALA A 184 7.60 9.71 -15.35
CA ALA A 184 8.63 10.45 -14.62
C ALA A 184 8.26 10.60 -13.13
N PRO A 185 9.26 10.67 -12.23
CA PRO A 185 9.03 10.98 -10.83
C PRO A 185 8.22 12.26 -10.64
N SER A 186 7.41 12.30 -9.59
CA SER A 186 6.49 13.40 -9.28
C SER A 186 6.53 13.74 -7.79
N TYR A 187 6.16 14.96 -7.44
CA TYR A 187 5.94 15.34 -6.04
C TYR A 187 4.47 15.07 -5.65
N CYS A 188 4.25 14.54 -4.46
CA CYS A 188 2.91 14.31 -3.90
C CYS A 188 2.62 15.33 -2.79
N PRO A 189 1.68 16.27 -2.98
CA PRO A 189 1.34 17.28 -1.98
C PRO A 189 0.81 16.70 -0.67
N GLU A 190 0.08 15.58 -0.73
CA GLU A 190 -0.53 14.93 0.43
C GLU A 190 0.53 14.32 1.34
N SER A 191 1.44 13.53 0.77
CA SER A 191 2.55 12.89 1.52
C SER A 191 3.73 13.82 1.77
N GLY A 192 3.86 14.89 0.99
CA GLY A 192 5.01 15.80 1.02
C GLY A 192 6.30 15.16 0.48
N ARG A 193 6.21 14.07 -0.30
CA ARG A 193 7.36 13.26 -0.74
C ARG A 193 7.47 13.17 -2.26
N VAL A 194 8.66 12.78 -2.70
CA VAL A 194 8.93 12.41 -4.10
C VAL A 194 8.46 10.97 -4.32
N LEU A 195 7.64 10.78 -5.36
CA LEU A 195 7.16 9.48 -5.80
C LEU A 195 7.79 9.10 -7.15
N CYS A 196 7.88 7.81 -7.43
CA CYS A 196 8.27 7.28 -8.73
C CYS A 196 7.52 5.98 -9.03
N HIS A 197 7.59 5.52 -10.28
CA HIS A 197 7.09 4.21 -10.66
C HIS A 197 8.22 3.19 -10.62
N ARG A 198 7.99 2.04 -9.98
CA ARG A 198 8.98 0.95 -9.89
C ARG A 198 8.29 -0.37 -10.15
N ALA A 199 8.85 -1.14 -11.09
CA ALA A 199 8.56 -2.56 -11.19
C ALA A 199 9.18 -3.31 -10.01
N SER A 200 8.63 -4.48 -9.71
CA SER A 200 9.17 -5.31 -8.64
C SER A 200 8.97 -6.78 -8.90
N VAL A 201 9.64 -7.58 -8.08
CA VAL A 201 9.56 -9.03 -8.12
C VAL A 201 9.25 -9.54 -6.71
N PHE A 202 8.36 -10.53 -6.59
CA PHE A 202 8.06 -11.13 -5.29
C PHE A 202 9.21 -12.02 -4.81
N TYR A 203 9.60 -11.86 -3.55
CA TYR A 203 10.78 -12.54 -2.97
C TYR A 203 10.74 -14.07 -3.11
N ARG A 204 11.92 -14.70 -3.23
CA ARG A 204 12.16 -16.15 -3.42
C ARG A 204 11.62 -16.78 -4.70
N VAL A 205 10.38 -16.49 -5.07
CA VAL A 205 9.67 -17.13 -6.19
C VAL A 205 9.83 -16.37 -7.51
N GLY A 206 10.38 -15.16 -7.48
CA GLY A 206 10.76 -14.45 -8.70
C GLY A 206 9.55 -13.99 -9.54
N TRP A 207 8.36 -13.84 -8.94
CA TRP A 207 7.18 -13.47 -9.71
C TRP A 207 7.24 -12.00 -10.13
N PRO A 208 7.20 -11.68 -11.43
CA PRO A 208 7.19 -10.29 -11.89
C PRO A 208 5.88 -9.62 -11.46
N LEU A 209 5.99 -8.42 -10.92
CA LEU A 209 4.88 -7.58 -10.47
C LEU A 209 4.86 -6.29 -11.30
N PRO A 210 3.66 -5.73 -11.56
CA PRO A 210 3.52 -4.53 -12.36
C PRO A 210 4.19 -3.33 -11.68
N ALA A 211 4.62 -2.37 -12.48
CA ALA A 211 5.11 -1.12 -11.96
C ALA A 211 3.99 -0.35 -11.26
N ILE A 212 4.25 0.11 -10.04
CA ILE A 212 3.33 0.93 -9.26
C ILE A 212 4.02 2.20 -8.77
N GLN A 213 3.21 3.20 -8.43
CA GLN A 213 3.70 4.42 -7.79
C GLN A 213 4.07 4.13 -6.33
N VAL A 214 5.30 4.45 -5.96
CA VAL A 214 5.87 4.28 -4.62
C VAL A 214 6.76 5.48 -4.27
N ASP A 215 7.10 5.62 -2.99
CA ASP A 215 8.11 6.57 -2.55
C ASP A 215 9.42 6.35 -3.33
N PHE A 216 10.01 7.44 -3.82
CA PHE A 216 11.30 7.40 -4.49
C PHE A 216 12.33 6.78 -3.55
N PRO A 217 13.20 5.83 -3.95
CA PRO A 217 14.12 5.14 -3.06
C PRO A 217 15.11 6.10 -2.35
N GLU A 218 15.61 5.70 -1.19
CA GLU A 218 16.62 6.48 -0.46
C GLU A 218 17.90 6.58 -1.28
N GLY A 219 18.46 7.79 -1.34
CA GLY A 219 19.69 8.04 -2.09
C GLY A 219 19.79 9.48 -2.56
N ILE A 220 20.95 9.80 -3.15
CA ILE A 220 21.27 11.15 -3.60
C ILE A 220 20.26 11.66 -4.64
N ASP A 221 19.78 10.78 -5.52
CA ASP A 221 18.85 11.18 -6.57
C ASP A 221 17.50 11.63 -6.03
N ARG A 222 17.04 11.10 -4.88
CA ARG A 222 15.84 11.57 -4.20
C ARG A 222 15.95 13.06 -3.86
N TYR A 223 17.09 13.49 -3.30
CA TYR A 223 17.35 14.90 -3.00
C TYR A 223 17.37 15.76 -4.26
N LYS A 224 17.92 15.26 -5.38
CA LYS A 224 17.92 16.02 -6.64
C LYS A 224 16.50 16.23 -7.19
N TYR A 225 15.66 15.20 -7.17
CA TYR A 225 14.26 15.32 -7.56
C TYR A 225 13.49 16.24 -6.60
N PHE A 226 13.68 16.09 -5.29
CA PHE A 226 13.08 16.97 -4.30
C PHE A 226 13.49 18.45 -4.51
N ALA A 227 14.78 18.71 -4.72
CA ALA A 227 15.31 20.04 -5.02
C ALA A 227 14.70 20.64 -6.29
N ARG A 228 14.55 19.84 -7.35
CA ARG A 228 13.87 20.26 -8.57
C ARG A 228 12.44 20.71 -8.26
N PHE A 229 11.66 19.90 -7.55
CA PHE A 229 10.27 20.23 -7.22
C PHE A 229 10.14 21.41 -6.26
N LEU A 230 11.11 21.59 -5.36
CA LEU A 230 11.22 22.75 -4.48
C LEU A 230 11.41 24.04 -5.28
N LEU A 231 12.37 24.05 -6.22
CA LEU A 231 12.63 25.19 -7.11
C LEU A 231 11.45 25.48 -8.05
N GLU A 232 10.72 24.45 -8.48
CA GLU A 232 9.50 24.62 -9.28
C GLU A 232 8.31 25.15 -8.46
N GLY A 233 8.45 25.25 -7.13
CA GLY A 233 7.41 25.71 -6.21
C GLY A 233 6.30 24.69 -5.93
N GLN A 234 6.50 23.41 -6.29
CA GLN A 234 5.53 22.35 -6.02
C GLN A 234 5.48 21.99 -4.53
N VAL A 235 6.63 22.08 -3.85
CA VAL A 235 6.74 21.77 -2.42
C VAL A 235 6.12 22.88 -1.55
N PHE A 236 6.33 24.15 -1.92
CA PHE A 236 5.80 25.32 -1.23
C PHE A 236 5.31 26.37 -2.23
N CYS A 237 4.01 26.68 -2.23
CA CYS A 237 3.35 27.50 -3.26
C CYS A 237 3.92 28.92 -3.33
N LYS A 238 4.39 29.46 -2.20
CA LYS A 238 5.03 30.78 -2.13
C LYS A 238 6.25 30.90 -3.04
N LEU A 239 6.91 29.80 -3.38
CA LEU A 239 8.07 29.80 -4.28
C LEU A 239 7.68 29.83 -5.76
N VAL A 240 6.43 29.52 -6.11
CA VAL A 240 5.95 29.49 -7.51
C VAL A 240 6.12 30.84 -8.20
N SER A 241 5.93 31.95 -7.47
CA SER A 241 6.10 33.32 -8.00
C SER A 241 7.51 33.62 -8.49
N PHE A 242 8.52 32.91 -7.97
CA PHE A 242 9.92 33.09 -8.35
C PHE A 242 10.39 32.14 -9.47
N LYS A 243 9.57 31.16 -9.86
CA LYS A 243 9.92 30.13 -10.85
C LYS A 243 10.35 30.71 -12.20
N SER A 244 9.68 31.75 -12.68
CA SER A 244 10.00 32.41 -13.97
C SER A 244 11.31 33.20 -13.93
N CYS A 245 11.80 33.56 -12.74
CA CYS A 245 13.01 34.35 -12.53
C CYS A 245 14.24 33.48 -12.25
N LEU A 246 14.10 32.14 -12.21
CA LEU A 246 15.22 31.24 -11.98
C LEU A 246 16.27 31.39 -13.09
N LEU A 247 17.50 31.65 -12.68
CA LEU A 247 18.66 31.82 -13.56
C LEU A 247 19.01 30.56 -14.38
N SER A 248 18.52 29.40 -13.96
CA SER A 248 18.64 28.13 -14.68
C SER A 248 17.42 27.24 -14.42
N SER A 249 17.05 26.42 -15.40
CA SER A 249 15.94 25.48 -15.27
C SER A 249 16.14 24.52 -14.08
N PRO A 250 15.12 24.28 -13.22
CA PRO A 250 15.19 23.29 -12.13
C PRO A 250 15.63 21.90 -12.56
N SER A 251 15.35 21.50 -13.81
CA SER A 251 15.77 20.22 -14.38
C SER A 251 17.30 20.06 -14.43
N THR A 252 18.09 21.13 -14.29
CA THR A 252 19.55 21.02 -14.19
C THR A 252 19.98 20.21 -12.97
N MET A 253 19.18 20.14 -11.89
CA MET A 253 19.46 19.30 -10.72
C MET A 253 19.63 17.82 -11.07
N LEU A 254 19.00 17.35 -12.15
CA LEU A 254 18.97 15.94 -12.54
C LEU A 254 20.08 15.57 -13.54
N LYS A 255 20.75 16.55 -14.15
CA LYS A 255 21.72 16.30 -15.22
C LYS A 255 23.03 15.75 -14.67
N THR A 256 23.72 14.92 -15.45
CA THR A 256 25.00 14.30 -15.06
C THR A 256 26.10 15.32 -14.78
N TRP A 257 26.10 16.45 -15.49
CA TRP A 257 27.02 17.56 -15.30
C TRP A 257 26.61 18.56 -14.21
N ALA A 258 25.48 18.34 -13.52
CA ALA A 258 25.00 19.26 -12.47
C ALA A 258 26.10 19.60 -11.47
N ARG A 259 26.88 18.59 -11.04
CA ARG A 259 27.99 18.74 -10.08
C ARG A 259 29.05 19.77 -10.48
N LEU A 260 29.15 20.15 -11.75
CA LEU A 260 30.08 21.18 -12.23
C LEU A 260 29.53 22.61 -12.05
N GLN A 261 28.23 22.75 -11.80
CA GLN A 261 27.56 24.02 -11.60
C GLN A 261 27.40 24.30 -10.09
N PRO A 262 28.12 25.30 -9.53
CA PRO A 262 28.21 25.54 -8.08
C PRO A 262 26.86 25.58 -7.35
N ARG A 263 25.84 26.21 -7.96
CA ARG A 263 24.51 26.34 -7.36
C ARG A 263 23.75 25.03 -7.14
N THR A 264 23.94 24.05 -8.03
CA THR A 264 23.25 22.76 -7.89
C THR A 264 23.92 21.93 -6.81
N GLU A 265 25.26 22.02 -6.73
CA GLU A 265 26.04 21.34 -5.71
C GLU A 265 25.81 21.96 -4.32
N SER A 266 25.78 23.29 -4.24
CA SER A 266 25.50 24.07 -3.02
C SER A 266 24.14 23.65 -2.41
N LEU A 267 23.07 23.72 -3.21
CA LEU A 267 21.74 23.31 -2.81
C LEU A 267 21.66 21.83 -2.42
N LEU A 268 22.25 20.94 -3.22
CA LEU A 268 22.22 19.50 -2.93
C LEU A 268 22.97 19.16 -1.63
N LYS A 269 24.15 19.76 -1.41
CA LYS A 269 24.93 19.55 -0.18
C LYS A 269 24.17 20.01 1.06
N ALA A 270 23.53 21.17 1.00
CA ALA A 270 22.73 21.68 2.11
C ALA A 270 21.55 20.74 2.42
N LEU A 271 20.82 20.29 1.40
CA LEU A 271 19.72 19.33 1.56
C LEU A 271 20.17 18.01 2.18
N VAL A 272 21.31 17.46 1.74
CA VAL A 272 21.86 16.22 2.30
C VAL A 272 22.31 16.41 3.75
N ALA A 273 22.88 17.56 4.11
CA ALA A 273 23.38 17.84 5.45
C ALA A 273 22.29 17.76 6.53
N GLU A 274 21.10 18.29 6.25
CA GLU A 274 19.93 18.20 7.15
C GLU A 274 18.97 17.04 6.80
N LYS A 275 19.34 16.17 5.85
CA LYS A 275 18.49 15.10 5.33
C LYS A 275 17.09 15.59 4.89
N ALA A 276 17.04 16.77 4.28
CA ALA A 276 15.81 17.38 3.79
C ALA A 276 15.42 16.85 2.38
N ASP A 277 14.81 15.68 2.32
CA ASP A 277 14.33 15.02 1.09
C ASP A 277 12.79 15.03 0.93
N SER A 278 12.09 15.67 1.86
CA SER A 278 10.63 15.77 1.92
C SER A 278 10.20 17.11 2.54
N ARG A 279 8.94 17.49 2.34
CA ARG A 279 8.35 18.69 2.95
C ARG A 279 8.55 18.69 4.45
N ASP A 280 8.21 17.59 5.11
CA ASP A 280 8.25 17.48 6.57
C ASP A 280 9.69 17.54 7.11
N ALA A 281 10.64 16.90 6.42
CA ALA A 281 12.06 16.99 6.78
C ALA A 281 12.60 18.43 6.62
N LEU A 282 12.21 19.13 5.55
CA LEU A 282 12.60 20.52 5.35
C LEU A 282 11.93 21.47 6.36
N LEU A 283 10.66 21.27 6.69
CA LEU A 283 9.97 21.99 7.77
C LEU A 283 10.65 21.75 9.12
N ALA A 284 11.07 20.52 9.42
CA ALA A 284 11.82 20.20 10.63
C ALA A 284 13.19 20.91 10.68
N ALA A 285 13.89 21.00 9.54
CA ALA A 285 15.14 21.76 9.44
C ALA A 285 14.90 23.27 9.67
N TRP A 286 13.84 23.85 9.13
CA TRP A 286 13.48 25.25 9.38
C TRP A 286 13.08 25.55 10.82
N LYS A 287 12.50 24.59 11.54
CA LYS A 287 12.26 24.73 12.98
C LYS A 287 13.56 24.89 13.77
N LYS A 288 14.65 24.23 13.34
CA LYS A 288 15.98 24.39 13.97
C LYS A 288 16.64 25.71 13.57
N ASN A 289 16.60 26.05 12.28
CA ASN A 289 17.15 27.28 11.74
C ASN A 289 16.21 27.83 10.65
N PRO A 290 15.44 28.90 10.91
CA PRO A 290 14.49 29.43 9.94
C PRO A 290 15.16 30.04 8.71
N ARG A 291 16.47 30.31 8.74
CA ARG A 291 17.26 30.81 7.60
C ARG A 291 17.91 29.70 6.77
N TYR A 292 17.77 28.43 7.17
CA TYR A 292 18.28 27.29 6.40
C TYR A 292 17.77 27.32 4.95
N LEU A 293 18.63 26.99 3.97
CA LEU A 293 18.42 27.07 2.51
C LEU A 293 18.21 28.46 1.89
N LEU A 294 18.13 29.54 2.67
CA LEU A 294 17.91 30.87 2.09
C LEU A 294 19.06 31.26 1.15
N ALA A 295 20.31 31.05 1.58
CA ALA A 295 21.49 31.40 0.79
C ALA A 295 21.56 30.56 -0.50
N GLU A 296 21.39 29.25 -0.37
CA GLU A 296 21.44 28.29 -1.47
C GLU A 296 20.30 28.52 -2.47
N TYR A 297 19.09 28.86 -2.01
CA TYR A 297 17.97 29.20 -2.89
C TYR A 297 18.21 30.52 -3.62
N CYS A 298 18.76 31.54 -2.94
CA CYS A 298 19.10 32.83 -3.56
C CYS A 298 20.16 32.69 -4.68
N GLU A 299 21.06 31.70 -4.64
CA GLU A 299 21.98 31.42 -5.76
C GLU A 299 21.25 31.12 -7.08
N TRP A 300 20.00 30.66 -7.02
CA TRP A 300 19.17 30.37 -8.19
C TRP A 300 18.44 31.59 -8.76
N LEU A 301 18.49 32.73 -8.07
CA LEU A 301 17.79 33.96 -8.45
C LEU A 301 18.76 35.12 -8.71
N PRO A 302 18.37 36.10 -9.55
CA PRO A 302 19.10 37.36 -9.68
C PRO A 302 19.20 38.07 -8.32
N LYS A 303 20.34 38.72 -8.05
CA LYS A 303 20.59 39.46 -6.79
C LYS A 303 19.49 40.47 -6.45
N ALA A 304 18.84 41.07 -7.45
CA ALA A 304 17.74 42.02 -7.27
C ALA A 304 16.52 41.43 -6.53
N MET A 305 16.33 40.10 -6.58
CA MET A 305 15.20 39.41 -5.95
C MET A 305 15.50 38.90 -4.54
N HIS A 306 16.77 38.95 -4.10
CA HIS A 306 17.19 38.35 -2.83
C HIS A 306 16.48 38.98 -1.62
N THR A 307 16.33 40.30 -1.62
CA THR A 307 15.65 41.04 -0.55
C THR A 307 14.17 40.65 -0.43
N ASP A 308 13.49 40.36 -1.54
CA ASP A 308 12.06 40.03 -1.53
C ASP A 308 11.81 38.58 -1.12
N VAL A 309 12.71 37.67 -1.52
CA VAL A 309 12.74 36.30 -0.99
C VAL A 309 12.99 36.31 0.52
N GLU A 310 13.98 37.07 0.99
CA GLU A 310 14.36 37.15 2.39
C GLU A 310 13.20 37.62 3.28
N LYS A 311 12.43 38.62 2.85
CA LYS A 311 11.25 39.14 3.60
C LYS A 311 10.16 38.09 3.81
N SER A 312 10.06 37.12 2.91
CA SER A 312 9.01 36.10 2.90
C SER A 312 9.52 34.71 3.32
N TRP A 313 10.77 34.64 3.80
CA TRP A 313 11.41 33.40 4.23
C TRP A 313 11.15 33.12 5.72
N PRO A 314 10.84 31.86 6.11
CA PRO A 314 10.65 30.69 5.27
C PRO A 314 9.29 30.68 4.54
N PRO A 315 9.18 30.05 3.36
CA PRO A 315 7.98 30.04 2.51
C PRO A 315 6.90 29.07 3.03
N ILE A 316 6.60 29.09 4.33
CA ILE A 316 5.69 28.17 4.99
C ILE A 316 4.25 28.58 4.67
N THR A 317 3.73 28.06 3.57
CA THR A 317 2.30 28.00 3.26
C THR A 317 2.15 26.79 2.35
N ASP A 318 1.36 25.81 2.79
CA ASP A 318 1.16 24.58 2.03
C ASP A 318 0.40 24.88 0.73
N CYS A 319 0.72 24.15 -0.33
CA CYS A 319 -0.05 24.11 -1.57
C CYS A 319 -1.33 23.31 -1.37
#